data_AF-A0A1R1XQW5-F1
#
_entry.id   AF-A0A1R1XQW5-F1
#
_cell.length_a   1.000
_cell.length_b   1.000
_cell.length_c   1.000
_cell.angle_alpha   90.00
_cell.angle_beta   90.00
_cell.angle_gamma   90.00
#
_symmetry.space_group_name_H-M   'P 1'
#
loop_
_entity.id
_entity.type
_entity.pdbx_description
1 polymer ?
#
loop_
_entity_poly.entity_id
_entity_poly.type
_entity_poly.pdbx_seq_one_letter_code
_entity_poly.pdbx_strand_id
1 'polypeptide(L)'
;MNQEAISQIPVDQEQFNELTEMVKQLLRERQQNAVPEDPFISTRIPITDLAVYPELIEALPSIEDDFFRTPLSEEERKEAIHSCPRSSSMNY
;
A
#
# COMPACT_ATOMS: atom_id res chain seq x y z
N MET A 1 41.58 1.96 -41.53
CA MET A 1 40.76 1.78 -40.31
C MET A 1 39.61 2.76 -40.42
N ASN A 2 38.40 2.25 -40.63
CA ASN A 2 37.22 3.04 -40.96
C ASN A 2 36.63 3.59 -39.67
N GLN A 3 36.58 4.91 -39.53
CA GLN A 3 35.94 5.57 -38.41
C GLN A 3 34.46 5.66 -38.75
N GLU A 4 33.66 4.76 -38.18
CA GLU A 4 32.19 4.82 -38.28
C GLU A 4 31.74 6.07 -37.53
N ALA A 5 31.33 7.08 -38.29
CA ALA A 5 30.71 8.28 -37.77
C ALA A 5 29.39 7.87 -37.10
N ILE A 6 29.39 7.85 -35.77
CA ILE A 6 28.18 7.72 -34.98
C ILE A 6 27.36 8.97 -35.28
N SER A 7 26.35 8.85 -36.14
CA SER A 7 25.41 9.93 -36.41
C SER A 7 24.69 10.26 -35.11
N GLN A 8 25.10 11.34 -34.44
CA GLN A 8 24.29 11.96 -33.40
C GLN A 8 23.04 12.46 -34.11
N ILE A 9 21.93 11.75 -33.90
CA ILE A 9 20.60 12.21 -34.29
C ILE A 9 20.40 13.55 -33.57
N PRO A 10 20.21 14.68 -34.27
CA PRO A 10 19.87 15.91 -33.60
C PRO A 10 18.47 15.71 -33.00
N VAL A 11 18.42 15.42 -31.71
CA VAL A 11 17.16 15.48 -30.95
C VAL A 11 16.68 16.91 -31.09
N ASP A 12 15.55 17.07 -31.77
CA ASP A 12 14.93 18.36 -32.01
C ASP A 12 14.58 18.96 -30.64
N GLN A 13 15.36 19.95 -30.20
CA GLN A 13 15.37 20.41 -28.82
C GLN A 13 14.00 20.97 -28.39
N GLU A 14 13.22 21.45 -29.35
CA GLU A 14 11.86 21.91 -29.16
C GLU A 14 10.90 20.77 -28.79
N GLN A 15 10.97 19.62 -29.47
CA GLN A 15 10.17 18.43 -29.12
C GLN A 15 10.53 17.90 -27.73
N PHE A 16 11.82 17.94 -27.36
CA PHE A 16 12.26 17.53 -26.04
C PHE A 16 11.73 18.48 -24.94
N ASN A 17 11.73 19.77 -25.21
CA ASN A 17 11.19 20.78 -24.29
C ASN A 17 9.67 20.65 -24.16
N GLU A 18 8.96 20.43 -25.25
CA GLU A 18 7.51 20.19 -25.27
C GLU A 18 7.14 18.95 -24.45
N LEU A 19 7.85 17.83 -24.67
CA LEU A 19 7.67 16.62 -23.88
C LEU A 19 7.93 16.86 -22.39
N THR A 20 8.96 17.64 -22.06
CA THR A 20 9.29 17.99 -20.68
C THR A 20 8.16 18.79 -20.02
N GLU A 21 7.54 19.73 -20.74
CA GLU A 21 6.40 20.50 -20.22
C GLU A 21 5.14 19.64 -20.06
N MET A 22 4.86 18.72 -21.00
CA MET A 22 3.75 17.77 -20.88
C MET A 22 3.91 16.86 -19.64
N VAL A 23 5.12 16.34 -19.39
CA VAL A 23 5.39 15.51 -18.20
C VAL A 23 5.19 16.32 -16.92
N LYS A 24 5.68 17.56 -16.86
CA LYS A 24 5.46 18.44 -15.71
C LYS A 24 3.97 18.70 -15.46
N GLN A 25 3.18 18.89 -16.53
CA GLN A 25 1.73 19.08 -16.43
C GLN A 25 1.05 17.84 -15.85
N LEU A 26 1.38 16.65 -16.34
CA LEU A 26 0.82 15.38 -15.83
C LEU A 26 1.16 15.15 -14.36
N LEU A 27 2.38 15.50 -13.92
CA LEU A 27 2.78 15.39 -12.52
C LEU A 27 1.98 16.33 -11.61
N ARG A 28 1.71 17.57 -12.06
CA ARG A 28 0.86 18.53 -11.34
C ARG A 28 -0.57 18.00 -11.20
N GLU A 29 -1.15 17.48 -12.28
CA GLU A 29 -2.50 16.90 -12.28
C GLU A 29 -2.59 15.68 -11.37
N ARG A 30 -1.59 14.79 -11.39
CA ARG A 30 -1.51 13.64 -10.47
C ARG A 30 -1.51 14.06 -9.00
N GLN A 31 -0.83 15.15 -8.67
CA GLN A 31 -0.74 15.65 -7.30
C GLN A 31 -2.01 16.37 -6.85
N GLN A 32 -2.71 17.06 -7.76
CA GLN A 32 -4.00 17.71 -7.50
C GLN A 32 -5.16 16.70 -7.40
N ASN A 33 -5.08 15.56 -8.09
CA ASN A 33 -6.05 14.48 -8.02
C ASN A 33 -5.79 13.50 -6.85
N ALA A 34 -4.90 13.83 -5.93
CA ALA A 34 -4.78 13.08 -4.69
C ALA A 34 -6.13 13.15 -3.96
N VAL A 35 -6.84 12.03 -3.92
CA VAL A 35 -8.04 11.90 -3.08
C VAL A 35 -7.61 12.30 -1.67
N PRO A 36 -8.32 13.23 -1.01
CA PRO A 36 -8.00 13.57 0.36
C PRO A 36 -8.00 12.28 1.17
N GLU A 37 -6.87 11.95 1.76
CA GLU A 37 -6.77 10.81 2.66
C GLU A 37 -7.83 11.01 3.74
N ASP A 38 -8.73 10.04 3.83
CA ASP A 38 -9.77 10.03 4.84
C ASP A 38 -9.07 10.07 6.21
N PRO A 39 -9.35 11.08 7.07
CA PRO A 39 -8.70 11.23 8.36
C PRO A 39 -8.85 10.01 9.28
N PHE A 40 -9.85 9.16 9.02
CA PHE A 40 -10.16 7.95 9.76
C PHE A 40 -9.54 6.68 9.14
N ILE A 41 -8.98 6.77 7.93
CA ILE A 41 -8.28 5.67 7.27
C ILE A 41 -6.78 5.85 7.47
N SER A 42 -6.24 5.11 8.44
CA SER A 42 -4.79 5.02 8.63
C SER A 42 -4.24 3.86 7.79
N THR A 43 -3.20 4.11 7.01
CA THR A 43 -2.42 3.05 6.39
C THR A 43 -1.84 2.18 7.50
N ARG A 44 -2.08 0.86 7.43
CA ARG A 44 -1.49 -0.07 8.39
C ARG A 44 0.02 0.17 8.40
N ILE A 45 0.59 0.39 9.58
CA ILE A 45 2.04 0.40 9.75
C ILE A 45 2.54 -0.89 9.07
N PRO A 46 3.51 -0.82 8.13
CA PRO A 46 4.10 -2.02 7.57
C PRO A 46 4.45 -2.90 8.75
N ILE A 47 3.99 -4.15 8.75
CA ILE A 47 4.21 -5.08 9.86
C ILE A 47 5.72 -5.10 10.06
N THR A 48 6.21 -4.32 11.02
CA THR A 48 7.51 -4.56 11.60
C THR A 48 7.30 -5.94 12.16
N ASP A 49 8.00 -6.93 11.60
CA ASP A 49 7.94 -8.31 12.09
C ASP A 49 8.04 -8.20 13.61
N LEU A 50 6.89 -8.41 14.27
CA LEU A 50 6.83 -8.36 15.71
C LEU A 50 7.74 -9.51 16.10
N ALA A 51 8.92 -9.20 16.63
CA ALA A 51 9.82 -10.23 17.10
C ALA A 51 9.06 -10.99 18.19
N VAL A 52 8.52 -12.15 17.82
CA VAL A 52 7.70 -12.95 18.70
C VAL A 52 8.65 -13.40 19.81
N TYR A 53 8.31 -13.07 21.05
CA TYR A 53 9.10 -13.48 22.20
C TYR A 53 9.24 -15.01 22.18
N PRO A 54 10.45 -15.58 22.36
CA PRO A 54 10.65 -17.03 22.36
C PRO A 54 9.72 -17.75 23.34
N GLU A 55 9.47 -17.12 24.49
CA GLU A 55 8.57 -17.62 25.53
C GLU A 55 7.11 -17.73 25.04
N LEU A 56 6.72 -16.86 24.10
CA LEU A 56 5.39 -16.87 23.50
C LEU A 56 5.24 -17.98 22.45
N ILE A 57 6.30 -18.28 21.69
CA ILE A 57 6.34 -19.43 20.77
C ILE A 57 6.30 -20.74 21.56
N GLU A 58 7.04 -20.81 22.67
CA GLU A 58 7.05 -21.99 23.54
C GLU A 58 5.68 -22.22 24.20
N ALA A 59 5.04 -21.16 24.69
CA ALA A 59 3.72 -21.24 25.32
C ALA A 59 2.60 -21.49 24.30
N LEU A 60 2.74 -20.98 23.07
CA LEU A 60 1.75 -21.07 21.99
C LEU A 60 2.43 -21.40 20.65
N PRO A 61 2.80 -22.66 20.40
CA PRO A 61 3.50 -23.05 19.18
C PRO A 61 2.72 -22.73 17.89
N SER A 62 1.39 -22.73 17.97
CA SER A 62 0.50 -22.40 16.85
C SER A 62 0.45 -20.91 16.49
N ILE A 63 1.17 -20.04 17.22
CA ILE A 63 1.21 -18.61 16.95
C ILE A 63 1.96 -18.28 15.65
N GLU A 64 2.95 -19.11 15.30
CA GLU A 64 3.66 -19.00 14.02
C GLU A 64 2.76 -19.39 12.85
N ASP A 65 1.88 -20.37 13.07
CA ASP A 65 1.03 -20.92 12.02
C ASP A 65 -0.21 -20.06 11.73
N ASP A 66 -0.94 -19.54 12.74
CA ASP A 66 -2.30 -19.08 12.42
C ASP A 66 -3.01 -18.17 13.44
N PHE A 67 -2.37 -17.09 13.92
CA PHE A 67 -3.12 -16.15 14.77
C PHE A 67 -3.96 -15.13 13.95
N PHE A 68 -3.55 -14.77 12.72
CA PHE A 68 -4.24 -13.73 11.92
C PHE A 68 -4.07 -13.88 10.39
N ARG A 69 -3.65 -15.03 9.87
CA ARG A 69 -3.34 -15.14 8.43
C ARG A 69 -4.60 -15.27 7.57
N THR A 70 -5.64 -15.92 8.09
CA THR A 70 -6.93 -15.96 7.41
C THR A 70 -7.82 -14.84 7.94
N PRO A 71 -8.10 -13.79 7.14
CA PRO A 71 -9.13 -12.84 7.50
C PRO A 71 -10.44 -13.60 7.71
N LEU A 72 -11.12 -13.35 8.84
CA LEU A 72 -12.48 -13.86 9.02
C LEU A 72 -13.34 -13.43 7.85
N SER A 73 -14.23 -14.32 7.41
CA SER A 73 -15.30 -13.94 6.48
C SER A 73 -16.16 -12.84 7.09
N GLU A 74 -16.90 -12.11 6.25
CA GLU A 74 -17.76 -11.03 6.74
C GLU A 74 -18.81 -11.56 7.72
N GLU A 75 -19.31 -12.78 7.47
CA GLU A 75 -20.25 -13.51 8.30
C GLU A 75 -19.66 -13.84 9.66
N GLU A 76 -18.49 -14.48 9.71
CA GLU A 76 -17.80 -14.81 10.97
C GLU A 76 -17.44 -13.55 11.77
N ARG A 77 -17.05 -12.48 11.07
CA ARG A 77 -16.77 -11.19 11.71
C ARG A 77 -18.03 -10.59 12.33
N LYS A 78 -19.17 -10.63 11.65
CA LYS A 78 -20.45 -10.14 12.18
C LYS A 78 -20.87 -10.96 13.38
N GLU A 79 -20.82 -12.28 13.31
CA GLU A 79 -21.17 -13.16 14.43
C GLU A 79 -20.28 -12.91 15.65
N ALA A 80 -18.97 -12.80 15.46
CA ALA A 80 -18.04 -12.47 16.55
C ALA A 80 -18.36 -11.12 17.20
N ILE A 81 -18.66 -10.09 16.39
CA ILE A 81 -19.06 -8.76 16.89
C ILE A 81 -20.36 -8.87 17.69
N HIS A 82 -21.40 -9.49 17.15
CA HIS A 82 -22.71 -9.60 17.81
C HIS A 82 -22.73 -10.52 19.03
N SER A 83 -21.77 -11.45 19.13
CA SER A 83 -21.59 -12.31 20.31
C SER A 83 -21.06 -11.55 21.53
N CYS A 84 -20.42 -10.40 21.32
CA CYS A 84 -19.84 -9.62 22.40
C CYS A 84 -20.94 -8.88 23.19
N PRO A 85 -21.07 -9.07 24.51
CA PRO A 85 -22.07 -8.34 25.31
C PRO A 85 -21.90 -6.81 25.24
N ARG A 86 -20.70 -6.34 24.88
CA ARG A 86 -20.38 -4.92 24.77
C ARG A 86 -20.93 -4.26 23.51
N SER A 87 -21.19 -5.03 22.46
CA SER A 87 -21.78 -4.53 21.20
C SER A 87 -23.30 -4.62 21.19
N SER A 88 -23.92 -5.19 22.23
CA SER A 88 -25.35 -5.50 22.26
C SER A 88 -26.27 -4.27 22.13
N SER A 89 -25.77 -3.08 22.43
CA SER A 89 -26.51 -1.82 22.34
C SER A 89 -26.22 -1.01 21.07
N MET A 90 -25.28 -1.45 20.22
CA MET A 90 -24.95 -0.80 18.96
C MET A 90 -25.69 -1.49 17.81
N ASN A 91 -26.39 -0.69 16.99
CA ASN A 91 -26.88 -1.14 15.69
C ASN A 91 -25.77 -0.88 14.66
N TYR A 92 -25.19 -1.96 14.13
CA TYR A 92 -24.17 -1.96 13.09
C TYR A 92 -24.79 -2.15 11.71
#